data_AF-A0AAE3QG84-F1
#
_entry.id   AF-A0AAE3QG84-F1
#
_cell.length_a   1.000
_cell.length_b   1.000
_cell.length_c   1.000
_cell.angle_alpha   90.00
_cell.angle_beta   90.00
_cell.angle_gamma   90.00
#
_symmetry.space_group_name_H-M   'P 1'
#
loop_
_entity.id
_entity.type
_entity.pdbx_description
1 polymer ?
#
loop_
_entity_poly.entity_id
_entity_poly.type
_entity_poly.pdbx_seq_one_letter_code
_entity_poly.pdbx_strand_id
1 'polypeptide(L)' 'MDQFIKSLRHRRAIIQARIEDEQARPAPDQLRLSALKRLKLRFREQIEFIERMNRRGEKTSIPVVWRRVFRPLLSGRT' A
#
# COMPACT_ATOMS: atom_id res chain seq x y z
N MET A 1 -0.11 -18.35 -2.93
CA MET A 1 -0.69 -17.18 -3.62
C MET A 1 -1.87 -16.57 -2.87
N ASP A 2 -2.81 -17.37 -2.37
CA ASP A 2 -3.98 -16.86 -1.62
C ASP A 2 -3.62 -16.03 -0.37
N GLN A 3 -2.60 -16.44 0.40
CA GLN A 3 -2.14 -15.70 1.59
C GLN A 3 -1.61 -14.28 1.25
N PHE A 4 -0.98 -14.09 0.09
CA PHE A 4 -0.47 -12.79 -0.31
C PHE A 4 -1.62 -11.83 -0.67
N ILE A 5 -2.62 -12.29 -1.43
CA ILE A 5 -3.83 -11.50 -1.71
C ILE A 5 -4.57 -11.16 -0.41
N LYS A 6 -4.72 -12.12 0.52
CA LYS A 6 -5.29 -11.88 1.85
C LYS A 6 -4.53 -10.77 2.59
N SER A 7 -3.20 -10.79 2.55
CA SER A 7 -2.37 -9.73 3.16
C SER A 7 -2.58 -8.35 2.52
N LEU A 8 -2.72 -8.28 1.19
CA LEU A 8 -2.99 -7.03 0.47
C LEU A 8 -4.38 -6.48 0.79
N ARG A 9 -5.38 -7.36 0.86
CA ARG A 9 -6.75 -7.00 1.26
C ARG A 9 -6.78 -6.47 2.70
N HIS A 10 -6.06 -7.11 3.62
CA HIS A 10 -5.93 -6.65 5.00
C HIS A 10 -5.25 -5.27 5.09
N ARG A 11 -4.11 -5.07 4.40
CA ARG A 11 -3.43 -3.76 4.33
C ARG A 11 -4.34 -2.67 3.75
N ARG A 12 -5.09 -2.98 2.69
CA ARG A 12 -6.06 -2.05 2.10
C ARG A 12 -7.16 -1.67 3.09
N ALA A 13 -7.66 -2.61 3.90
CA ALA A 13 -8.64 -2.34 4.95
C ALA A 13 -8.07 -1.42 6.04
N ILE A 14 -6.82 -1.63 6.46
CA ILE A 14 -6.15 -0.72 7.41
C ILE A 14 -6.05 0.70 6.84
N ILE A 15 -5.69 0.86 5.57
CA ILE A 15 -5.65 2.18 4.93
C ILE A 15 -7.04 2.81 4.85
N GLN A 16 -8.09 2.00 4.62
CA GLN A 16 -9.46 2.49 4.63
C GLN A 16 -9.85 3.04 6.00
N ALA A 17 -9.60 2.30 7.08
CA ALA A 17 -9.85 2.77 8.44
C ALA A 17 -9.10 4.09 8.74
N ARG A 18 -7.83 4.20 8.33
CA ARG A 18 -7.06 5.44 8.49
C ARG A 18 -7.62 6.63 7.70
N ILE A 19 -8.26 6.38 6.56
CA ILE A 19 -8.94 7.43 5.79
C ILE A 19 -10.16 7.91 6.57
N GLU A 20 -10.97 6.97 7.07
CA GLU A 20 -12.16 7.27 7.87
C GLU A 20 -11.78 8.05 9.14
N ASP A 21 -10.75 7.62 9.86
CA ASP A 21 -10.22 8.30 11.05
C ASP A 21 -9.78 9.74 10.75
N GLU A 22 -9.09 9.96 9.63
CA GLU A 22 -8.62 11.30 9.24
C GLU A 22 -9.76 12.20 8.75
N GLN A 23 -10.75 11.63 8.06
CA GLN A 23 -11.94 12.35 7.61
C GLN A 23 -12.85 12.77 8.77
N ALA A 24 -12.90 11.98 9.84
CA ALA A 24 -13.67 12.28 11.05
C ALA A 24 -13.05 13.40 11.91
N ARG A 25 -11.84 13.86 11.60
CA ARG A 25 -11.18 14.91 12.37
C ARG A 25 -11.87 16.26 12.17
N PRO A 26 -11.94 17.12 13.20
CA PRO A 26 -12.49 18.48 13.07
C PRO A 26 -11.79 19.34 12.01
N ALA A 27 -10.49 19.09 11.77
CA ALA A 27 -9.71 19.70 10.70
C ALA A 27 -8.89 18.62 9.96
N PRO A 28 -9.43 18.02 8.88
CA PRO A 28 -8.76 16.96 8.15
C PRO A 28 -7.51 17.44 7.38
N ASP A 29 -6.40 16.70 7.48
CA ASP A 29 -5.24 16.95 6.64
C ASP A 29 -5.48 16.41 5.21
N GLN A 30 -5.71 17.33 4.27
CA GLN A 30 -5.98 17.01 2.87
C GLN A 30 -4.79 16.35 2.16
N LEU A 31 -3.56 16.73 2.51
CA LEU A 31 -2.36 16.12 1.93
C LEU A 31 -2.25 14.66 2.38
N ARG A 32 -2.46 14.40 3.67
CA ARG A 32 -2.49 13.06 4.24
C ARG A 32 -3.61 12.21 3.65
N LEU A 33 -4.83 12.75 3.52
CA LEU A 33 -5.94 12.07 2.86
C LEU A 33 -5.61 11.70 1.41
N SER A 34 -5.00 12.62 0.66
CA SER A 34 -4.61 12.36 -0.73
C SER A 34 -3.58 11.22 -0.82
N ALA A 35 -2.61 11.19 0.09
CA ALA A 35 -1.59 10.14 0.15
C ALA A 35 -2.19 8.78 0.51
N LEU A 36 -3.10 8.74 1.50
CA LEU A 36 -3.80 7.52 1.91
C LEU A 36 -4.69 6.98 0.77
N LYS A 37 -5.44 7.85 0.08
CA LYS A 37 -6.27 7.45 -1.08
C LYS A 37 -5.42 6.90 -2.22
N ARG A 38 -4.29 7.52 -2.54
CA ARG A 38 -3.33 7.00 -3.53
C ARG A 38 -2.81 5.61 -3.13
N LEU A 39 -2.47 5.41 -1.86
CA LEU A 39 -1.99 4.12 -1.37
C LEU A 39 -3.09 3.04 -1.45
N LYS A 40 -4.34 3.37 -1.10
CA LYS A 40 -5.50 2.47 -1.25
C LYS A 40 -5.69 2.06 -2.72
N LEU A 41 -5.56 3.01 -3.65
CA LEU A 41 -5.64 2.76 -5.09
C LEU A 41 -4.55 1.77 -5.55
N ARG A 42 -3.30 1.98 -5.12
CA ARG A 42 -2.19 1.06 -5.45
C ARG A 42 -2.44 -0.37 -4.97
N PHE A 43 -2.97 -0.55 -3.76
CA PHE A 43 -3.33 -1.90 -3.29
C PHE A 43 -4.44 -2.52 -4.12
N ARG A 44 -5.44 -1.74 -4.56
CA ARG A 44 -6.50 -2.24 -5.45
C ARG A 44 -5.90 -2.71 -6.78
N GLU A 45 -5.08 -1.90 -7.42
CA GLU A 45 -4.42 -2.23 -8.69
C GLU A 45 -3.56 -3.50 -8.58
N GLN A 46 -2.81 -3.65 -7.47
CA GLN A 46 -2.02 -4.85 -7.20
C GLN A 46 -2.91 -6.09 -7.06
N ILE A 47 -3.99 -6.01 -6.28
CA ILE A 47 -4.93 -7.14 -6.13
C ILE A 47 -5.52 -7.54 -7.49
N GLU A 48 -6.03 -6.57 -8.26
CA GLU A 48 -6.63 -6.81 -9.57
C GLU A 48 -5.63 -7.40 -10.57
N PHE A 49 -4.37 -6.96 -10.54
CA PHE A 49 -3.30 -7.54 -11.34
C PHE A 49 -3.10 -9.02 -11.01
N ILE A 50 -2.96 -9.35 -9.73
CA ILE A 50 -2.71 -10.73 -9.29
C ILE A 50 -3.91 -11.63 -9.58
N GLU A 51 -5.13 -11.14 -9.33
CA GLU A 51 -6.36 -11.89 -9.63
C GLU A 51 -6.49 -12.15 -11.13
N ARG A 52 -6.12 -11.19 -12.00
CA ARG A 52 -6.08 -11.40 -13.46
C ARG A 52 -5.06 -12.47 -13.85
N MET A 53 -3.85 -12.44 -13.29
CA MET A 53 -2.83 -13.45 -13.55
C MET A 53 -3.27 -14.85 -13.09
N ASN A 54 -3.85 -14.95 -11.89
CA ASN A 54 -4.38 -16.20 -11.36
C ASN A 54 -5.50 -16.77 -12.25
N ARG A 55 -6.41 -15.93 -12.77
CA ARG A 55 -7.46 -16.37 -13.70
C ARG A 55 -6.90 -16.93 -15.02
N ARG A 56 -5.74 -16.46 -15.46
CA ARG A 56 -5.04 -16.95 -16.66
C ARG A 56 -4.23 -18.22 -16.42
N GLY A 57 -4.14 -18.70 -15.18
CA GLY A 57 -3.30 -19.84 -14.81
C GLY A 57 -1.80 -19.53 -14.77
N GLU A 58 -1.41 -18.27 -14.95
CA GLU A 58 -0.03 -17.83 -14.88
C GLU A 58 0.42 -17.76 -13.41
N LYS A 59 1.26 -18.70 -12.98
CA LYS A 59 1.93 -18.64 -11.68
C LYS A 59 3.14 -17.70 -11.76
N THR A 60 2.90 -16.40 -11.99
CA THR A 60 3.98 -15.42 -12.05
C THR A 60 4.55 -15.18 -10.64
N SER A 61 5.88 -15.32 -10.51
CA SER A 61 6.59 -14.90 -9.30
C SER A 61 6.63 -13.37 -9.27
N ILE A 62 5.84 -12.76 -8.39
CA ILE A 62 5.80 -11.30 -8.27
C ILE A 62 6.94 -10.86 -7.37
N PRO A 63 7.93 -10.11 -7.88
CA PRO A 63 9.02 -9.63 -7.05
C PRO A 63 8.47 -8.61 -6.04
N VAL A 64 8.51 -8.96 -4.76
CA VAL A 64 8.20 -8.03 -3.67
C VAL A 64 9.40 -7.11 -3.50
N VAL A 65 9.35 -5.93 -4.12
CA VAL A 65 10.39 -4.91 -3.93
C VAL A 65 10.24 -4.32 -2.53
N TRP A 66 11.13 -4.73 -1.62
CA TRP A 66 11.28 -4.06 -0.34
C TRP A 66 11.78 -2.64 -0.60
N ARG A 67 10.96 -1.62 -0.33
CA ARG A 67 11.44 -0.24 -0.37
C ARG A 67 12.60 -0.14 0.60
N ARG A 68 13.79 0.12 0.05
CA ARG A 68 14.99 0.45 0.82
C ARG A 68 14.64 1.68 1.64
N VAL A 69 14.57 1.52 2.97
CA VAL A 69 14.40 2.65 3.87
C VAL A 69 15.63 3.53 3.67
N PHE A 70 15.43 4.73 3.13
CA PHE A 70 16.51 5.70 2.98
C PHE A 70 17.05 6.01 4.37
N ARG A 71 18.25 5.53 4.67
CA ARG A 71 18.99 5.90 5.88
C ARG A 71 19.83 7.12 5.47
N PRO A 72 19.46 8.35 5.84
CA PRO A 72 20.35 9.48 5.60
C PRO A 72 21.62 9.22 6.40
N LEU A 73 22.76 9.17 5.70
CA LEU A 73 24.05 9.28 6.34
C LEU A 73 24.13 10.71 6.87
N LEU A 74 23.87 10.89 8.16
CA LEU A 74 24.25 12.09 8.87
C LEU A 74 25.77 12.15 8.83
N SER A 75 26.31 12.78 7.78
CA SER A 75 27.73 13.11 7.69
C SER A 75 27.98 14.28 8.65
N GLY A 76 27.98 13.97 9.95
CA GLY A 76 28.62 14.80 10.94
C GLY A 76 30.11 14.55 10.83
N ARG A 77 30.83 15.48 10.19
CA ARG A 77 32.28 15.64 10.37
C ARG A 77 32.60 17.13 10.36
N THR A 78 32.89 17.60 11.58
CA THR A 78 33.89 18.61 11.99
C THR A 78 33.95 19.92 11.22
#